data_AF-A0A0Q5ZKF7-F1
#
_entry.id   AF-A0A0Q5ZKF7-F1
#
_cell.length_a   1.000
_cell.length_b   1.000
_cell.length_c   1.000
_cell.angle_alpha   90.00
_cell.angle_beta   90.00
_cell.angle_gamma   90.00
#
_symmetry.space_group_name_H-M   'P 1'
#
loop_
_entity.id
_entity.type
_entity.pdbx_description
1 polymer ?
#
loop_
_entity_poly.entity_id
_entity_poly.type
_entity_poly.pdbx_seq_one_letter_code
_entity_poly.pdbx_strand_id
1 'polypeptide(L)'
;MKLFSLFRKERSPRAANRPERPQPSEQRGSVVKEIVWLSLRDTLARARVPADWVGFELLPAAGRGGPRQLHVRLVLLQWDGRLVHSLTELERGFVRRMRLLDATSAQWVRDVSWRLAISLHKLPGRSEGSSAKGSEIAAPGVRPAKTIDRDALLDPGRERHSVLRDGHSDFSPTQPLL
;
A
#
# COMPACT_ATOMS: atom_id res chain seq x y z
N MET A 1 6.11 -6.53 -30.68
CA MET A 1 5.33 -5.56 -29.88
C MET A 1 6.30 -4.80 -28.99
N LYS A 2 6.47 -3.50 -29.27
CA LYS A 2 7.34 -2.54 -28.56
C LYS A 2 6.53 -1.89 -27.43
N LEU A 3 7.12 -1.63 -26.26
CA LEU A 3 6.88 -0.41 -25.43
C LEU A 3 7.55 -0.54 -24.06
N PHE A 4 8.80 -0.06 -23.93
CA PHE A 4 9.34 0.69 -22.79
C PHE A 4 10.66 1.32 -23.24
N SER A 5 10.53 2.38 -24.04
CA SER A 5 11.63 3.24 -24.45
C SER A 5 11.14 4.68 -24.35
N LEU A 6 11.59 5.40 -23.33
CA LEU A 6 11.51 6.86 -23.08
C LEU A 6 12.11 7.05 -21.67
N PHE A 7 13.41 7.27 -21.49
CA PHE A 7 14.11 8.52 -21.78
C PHE A 7 15.55 8.24 -22.22
N ARG A 8 15.85 8.46 -23.51
CA ARG A 8 17.21 8.72 -23.99
C ARG A 8 17.14 10.05 -24.72
N LYS A 9 17.41 11.13 -23.98
CA LYS A 9 17.66 12.46 -24.56
C LYS A 9 19.16 12.53 -24.83
N GLU A 10 19.53 12.25 -26.07
CA GLU A 10 20.89 12.53 -26.55
C GLU A 10 21.07 14.05 -26.64
N ARG A 11 22.09 14.57 -25.95
CA ARG A 11 22.77 15.82 -26.31
C ARG A 11 24.23 15.48 -26.57
N SER A 12 24.72 16.06 -27.65
CA SER A 12 26.03 16.00 -28.31
C SER A 12 27.30 15.73 -27.48
N PRO A 13 28.37 15.28 -28.16
CA PRO A 13 29.64 14.87 -27.56
C PRO A 13 30.58 16.05 -27.27
N ARG A 14 31.56 15.77 -26.42
CA ARG A 14 32.80 16.52 -26.14
C ARG A 14 32.75 17.52 -24.98
N ALA A 15 32.94 16.97 -23.78
CA ALA A 15 33.80 17.57 -22.76
C ALA A 15 34.55 16.45 -22.02
N ALA A 16 35.89 16.54 -22.06
CA ALA A 16 36.90 15.91 -21.21
C ALA A 16 36.56 14.60 -20.47
N ASN A 17 37.23 13.53 -20.91
CA ASN A 17 37.33 12.24 -20.23
C ASN A 17 38.09 12.41 -18.89
N ARG A 18 37.40 12.87 -17.85
CA ARG A 18 37.87 12.75 -16.46
C ARG A 18 37.03 11.65 -15.83
N PRO A 19 37.62 10.54 -15.33
CA PRO A 19 36.87 9.62 -14.50
C PRO A 19 36.52 10.38 -13.22
N GLU A 20 35.34 10.98 -13.19
CA GLU A 20 34.75 11.53 -11.97
C GLU A 20 34.57 10.34 -11.02
N ARG A 21 35.42 10.30 -10.00
CA ARG A 21 35.30 9.31 -8.94
C ARG A 21 33.90 9.52 -8.33
N PRO A 22 33.02 8.50 -8.30
CA PRO A 22 31.66 8.68 -7.84
C PRO A 22 31.70 9.26 -6.43
N GLN A 23 30.89 10.30 -6.21
CA GLN A 23 30.86 11.02 -4.93
C GLN A 23 30.52 10.02 -3.81
N PRO A 24 31.12 10.13 -2.62
CA PRO A 24 30.92 9.16 -1.54
C PRO A 24 29.45 9.00 -1.10
N SER A 25 28.61 10.00 -1.34
CA SER A 25 27.16 9.95 -1.12
C SER A 25 26.42 9.08 -2.15
N GLU A 26 26.83 9.11 -3.42
CA GLU A 26 26.25 8.29 -4.49
C GLU A 26 26.65 6.83 -4.35
N GLN A 27 27.90 6.58 -3.95
CA GLN A 27 28.41 5.24 -3.64
C GLN A 27 27.60 4.59 -2.52
N ARG A 28 27.31 5.32 -1.44
CA ARG A 28 26.43 4.83 -0.36
C ARG A 28 25.02 4.52 -0.85
N GLY A 29 24.45 5.36 -1.72
CA GLY A 29 23.14 5.11 -2.33
C GLY A 29 23.11 3.83 -3.18
N SER A 30 24.18 3.55 -3.92
CA SER A 30 24.32 2.32 -4.70
C SER A 30 24.36 1.07 -3.81
N VAL A 31 25.18 1.10 -2.75
CA VAL A 31 25.30 -0.02 -1.80
C VAL A 31 23.98 -0.31 -1.10
N VAL A 32 23.28 0.73 -0.62
CA VAL A 32 21.97 0.57 0.02
C VAL A 32 20.95 -0.07 -0.94
N LYS A 33 20.91 0.38 -2.20
CA LYS A 33 20.02 -0.20 -3.21
C LYS A 33 20.34 -1.68 -3.46
N GLU A 34 21.61 -2.02 -3.52
CA GLU A 34 22.06 -3.40 -3.71
C GLU A 34 21.70 -4.30 -2.53
N ILE A 35 21.91 -3.84 -1.30
CA ILE A 35 21.48 -4.55 -0.08
C ILE A 35 19.98 -4.83 -0.11
N VAL A 36 19.17 -3.82 -0.43
CA VAL A 36 17.71 -3.97 -0.50
C VAL A 36 17.31 -4.94 -1.61
N TRP A 37 17.92 -4.83 -2.78
CA TRP A 37 17.64 -5.72 -3.90
C TRP A 37 18.02 -7.18 -3.61
N LEU A 38 19.21 -7.43 -3.04
CA LEU A 38 19.65 -8.77 -2.64
C LEU A 38 18.75 -9.36 -1.56
N SER A 39 18.42 -8.56 -0.54
CA SER A 39 17.51 -8.97 0.54
C SER A 39 16.14 -9.38 0.00
N LEU A 40 15.60 -8.61 -0.96
CA LEU A 40 14.33 -8.90 -1.59
C LEU A 40 14.40 -10.17 -2.44
N ARG A 41 15.37 -10.26 -3.37
CA ARG A 41 15.52 -11.43 -4.25
C ARG A 41 15.67 -12.72 -3.46
N ASP A 42 16.49 -12.69 -2.42
CA ASP A 42 16.78 -13.86 -1.62
C ASP A 42 15.56 -14.25 -0.75
N THR A 43 14.78 -13.28 -0.28
CA THR A 43 13.51 -13.54 0.42
C THR A 43 12.47 -14.18 -0.51
N LEU A 44 12.27 -13.62 -1.70
CA LEU A 44 11.33 -14.15 -2.69
C LEU A 44 11.73 -15.57 -3.14
N ALA A 45 13.03 -15.80 -3.37
CA ALA A 45 13.55 -17.12 -3.74
C ALA A 45 13.20 -18.20 -2.70
N ARG A 46 13.31 -17.88 -1.40
CA ARG A 46 12.95 -18.83 -0.32
C ARG A 46 11.45 -19.03 -0.19
N ALA A 47 10.66 -18.00 -0.42
CA ALA A 47 9.20 -18.09 -0.45
C ALA A 47 8.65 -18.71 -1.74
N ARG A 48 9.52 -19.09 -2.70
CA ARG A 48 9.16 -19.61 -4.02
C ARG A 48 8.28 -18.64 -4.82
N VAL A 49 8.51 -17.34 -4.62
CA VAL A 49 7.84 -16.25 -5.33
C VAL A 49 8.75 -15.78 -6.47
N PRO A 50 8.22 -15.63 -7.71
CA PRO A 50 9.00 -15.06 -8.81
C PRO A 50 9.48 -13.64 -8.51
N ALA A 51 10.74 -13.33 -8.87
CA ALA A 51 11.38 -12.05 -8.53
C ALA A 51 10.74 -10.84 -9.24
N ASP A 52 10.04 -11.08 -10.34
CA ASP A 52 9.29 -10.14 -11.16
C ASP A 52 7.92 -9.78 -10.58
N TRP A 53 7.47 -10.46 -9.51
CA TRP A 53 6.19 -10.18 -8.87
C TRP A 53 6.25 -9.06 -7.84
N VAL A 54 7.43 -8.78 -7.27
CA VAL A 54 7.61 -7.77 -6.24
C VAL A 54 8.80 -6.88 -6.58
N GLY A 55 8.55 -5.58 -6.74
CA GLY A 55 9.56 -4.54 -6.87
C GLY A 55 9.82 -3.81 -5.56
N PHE A 56 10.70 -2.81 -5.60
CA PHE A 56 10.92 -1.91 -4.47
C PHE A 56 11.21 -0.47 -4.91
N GLU A 57 10.88 0.47 -4.03
CA GLU A 57 11.18 1.89 -4.13
C GLU A 57 11.88 2.35 -2.85
N LEU A 58 12.91 3.20 -2.99
CA LEU A 58 13.58 3.84 -1.85
C LEU A 58 13.14 5.30 -1.78
N LEU A 59 12.46 5.64 -0.70
CA LEU A 59 11.90 6.97 -0.50
C LEU A 59 12.66 7.68 0.61
N PRO A 60 13.13 8.92 0.41
CA PRO A 60 13.70 9.71 1.50
C PRO A 60 12.67 9.88 2.62
N ALA A 61 13.03 9.50 3.84
CA ALA A 61 12.24 9.83 5.01
C ALA A 61 12.55 11.27 5.42
N ALA A 62 11.54 12.13 5.47
CA ALA A 62 11.70 13.44 6.05
C ALA A 62 11.92 13.30 7.57
N GLY A 63 13.14 13.59 8.02
CA GLY A 63 13.48 13.71 9.43
C GLY A 63 13.82 15.17 9.76
N ARG A 64 13.30 15.70 10.87
CA ARG A 64 13.75 17.00 11.39
C ARG A 64 15.10 16.81 12.08
N GLY A 65 16.19 17.12 11.37
CA GLY A 65 17.53 17.26 11.97
C GLY A 65 18.31 15.97 12.27
N GLY A 66 17.87 14.81 11.77
CA GLY A 66 18.54 13.51 11.96
C GLY A 66 19.28 12.99 10.72
N PRO A 67 20.05 11.89 10.85
CA PRO A 67 20.64 11.20 9.70
C PRO A 67 19.55 10.84 8.67
N ARG A 68 19.90 10.92 7.38
CA ARG A 68 18.96 10.69 6.27
C ARG A 68 18.48 9.24 6.30
N GLN A 69 17.30 9.04 6.86
CA GLN A 69 16.61 7.75 6.84
C GLN A 69 15.85 7.55 5.53
N LEU A 70 15.57 6.30 5.22
CA LEU A 70 14.86 5.86 4.03
C LEU A 70 13.65 5.02 4.45
N HIS A 71 12.55 5.18 3.71
CA HIS A 71 11.45 4.24 3.70
C HIS A 71 11.62 3.28 2.54
N VAL A 72 11.60 1.98 2.83
CA VAL A 72 11.56 0.96 1.79
C VAL A 72 10.11 0.65 1.47
N ARG A 73 9.70 0.87 0.23
CA ARG A 73 8.36 0.52 -0.22
C ARG A 73 8.43 -0.68 -1.15
N LEU A 74 7.89 -1.81 -0.73
CA LEU A 74 7.72 -3.00 -1.54
C LEU A 74 6.51 -2.82 -2.45
N VAL A 75 6.65 -3.16 -3.73
CA VAL A 75 5.63 -2.92 -4.75
C VAL A 75 5.16 -4.26 -5.30
N LEU A 76 3.90 -4.61 -5.03
CA LEU A 76 3.28 -5.83 -5.55
C LEU A 76 2.84 -5.61 -7.00
N LEU A 77 3.50 -6.27 -7.95
CA LEU A 77 3.28 -6.13 -9.39
C LEU A 77 2.31 -7.17 -9.95
N GLN A 78 2.27 -8.36 -9.35
CA GLN A 78 1.35 -9.44 -9.71
C GLN A 78 0.54 -9.87 -8.50
N TRP A 79 -0.73 -10.24 -8.73
CA TRP A 79 -1.59 -10.79 -7.71
C TRP A 79 -1.59 -12.32 -7.77
N ASP A 80 -1.38 -12.93 -6.62
CA ASP A 80 -1.63 -14.34 -6.38
C ASP A 80 -2.25 -14.50 -5.00
N GLY A 81 -3.25 -15.38 -4.90
CA GLY A 81 -3.95 -15.60 -3.64
C GLY A 81 -2.97 -16.00 -2.53
N ARG A 82 -2.04 -16.91 -2.79
CA ARG A 82 -1.10 -17.40 -1.76
C ARG A 82 -0.12 -16.32 -1.32
N LEU A 83 0.34 -15.51 -2.27
CA LEU A 83 1.24 -14.40 -2.02
C LEU A 83 0.68 -13.40 -1.01
N VAL A 84 -0.58 -12.99 -1.18
CA VAL A 84 -1.25 -11.98 -0.35
C VAL A 84 -1.37 -12.45 1.11
N HIS A 85 -1.67 -13.73 1.33
CA HIS A 85 -1.72 -14.30 2.67
C HIS A 85 -0.33 -14.39 3.32
N SER A 86 0.75 -14.33 2.54
CA SER A 86 2.13 -14.45 3.02
C SER A 86 2.88 -13.11 3.11
N LEU A 87 2.23 -11.96 2.87
CA LEU A 87 2.91 -10.65 2.81
C LEU A 87 3.65 -10.31 4.11
N THR A 88 3.04 -10.55 5.27
CA THR A 88 3.68 -10.29 6.57
C THR A 88 4.92 -11.15 6.78
N GLU A 89 4.89 -12.42 6.34
CA GLU A 89 6.05 -13.32 6.44
C GLU A 89 7.15 -12.95 5.45
N LEU A 90 6.79 -12.48 4.26
CA LEU A 90 7.73 -11.92 3.30
C LEU A 90 8.41 -10.67 3.85
N GLU A 91 7.66 -9.77 4.45
CA GLU A 91 8.20 -8.55 5.05
C GLU A 91 9.17 -8.87 6.19
N ARG A 92 8.77 -9.76 7.12
CA ARG A 92 9.64 -10.23 8.21
C ARG A 92 10.92 -10.89 7.68
N GLY A 93 10.78 -11.75 6.67
CA GLY A 93 11.90 -12.41 6.00
C GLY A 93 12.86 -11.40 5.35
N PHE A 94 12.31 -10.39 4.68
CA PHE A 94 13.05 -9.30 4.05
C PHE A 94 13.82 -8.47 5.07
N VAL A 95 13.17 -8.02 6.14
CA VAL A 95 13.83 -7.25 7.22
C VAL A 95 14.94 -8.06 7.87
N ARG A 96 14.71 -9.35 8.12
CA ARG A 96 15.73 -10.25 8.68
C ARG A 96 16.94 -10.36 7.76
N ARG A 97 16.74 -10.54 6.45
CA ARG A 97 17.83 -10.62 5.46
C ARG A 97 18.62 -9.33 5.36
N MET A 98 17.93 -8.20 5.33
CA MET A 98 18.56 -6.89 5.27
C MET A 98 19.47 -6.65 6.47
N ARG A 99 19.03 -7.02 7.69
CA ARG A 99 19.86 -6.96 8.90
C ARG A 99 21.06 -7.91 8.87
N LEU A 100 20.97 -9.04 8.16
CA LEU A 100 22.09 -9.97 8.00
C LEU A 100 23.15 -9.44 7.02
N LEU A 101 22.72 -8.75 5.96
CA LEU A 101 23.64 -8.13 5.00
C LEU A 101 24.27 -6.84 5.54
N ASP A 102 23.52 -6.07 6.33
CA ASP A 102 24.00 -4.85 6.96
C ASP A 102 23.42 -4.67 8.37
N ALA A 103 24.28 -4.84 9.38
CA ALA A 103 23.91 -4.66 10.78
C ALA A 103 23.51 -3.22 11.12
N THR A 104 23.95 -2.24 10.31
CA THR A 104 23.60 -0.83 10.48
C THR A 104 22.27 -0.45 9.83
N SER A 105 21.54 -1.42 9.25
CA SER A 105 20.28 -1.16 8.54
C SER A 105 19.24 -0.41 9.34
N ALA A 106 19.19 -0.62 10.67
CA ALA A 106 18.27 0.10 11.55
C ALA A 106 18.55 1.61 11.66
N GLN A 107 19.74 2.08 11.28
CA GLN A 107 20.11 3.49 11.34
C GLN A 107 19.66 4.27 10.10
N TRP A 108 19.52 3.58 8.96
CA TRP A 108 19.15 4.19 7.68
C TRP A 108 17.80 3.73 7.12
N VAL A 109 17.22 2.62 7.59
CA VAL A 109 15.81 2.25 7.31
C VAL A 109 14.93 2.73 8.45
N ARG A 110 13.95 3.59 8.13
CA ARG A 110 12.92 3.99 9.08
C ARG A 110 11.78 2.98 9.16
N ASP A 111 11.29 2.55 8.00
CA ASP A 111 10.13 1.66 7.92
C ASP A 111 10.06 0.92 6.59
N VAL A 112 9.28 -0.16 6.56
CA VAL A 112 8.95 -0.95 5.37
C VAL A 112 7.44 -0.87 5.14
N SER A 113 7.02 -0.60 3.90
CA SER A 113 5.61 -0.48 3.54
C SER A 113 5.29 -1.22 2.24
N TRP A 114 4.02 -1.59 2.05
CA TRP A 114 3.55 -2.22 0.82
C TRP A 114 2.75 -1.24 -0.03
N ARG A 115 2.94 -1.32 -1.35
CA ARG A 115 2.11 -0.68 -2.36
C ARG A 115 1.63 -1.72 -3.35
N LEU A 116 0.32 -1.76 -3.60
CA LEU A 116 -0.24 -2.60 -4.64
C LEU A 116 -0.19 -1.83 -5.96
N ALA A 117 0.53 -2.36 -6.94
CA ALA A 117 0.62 -1.83 -8.31
C ALA A 117 0.00 -2.81 -9.31
N ILE A 118 -1.06 -3.48 -8.89
CA ILE A 118 -1.76 -4.48 -9.70
C ILE A 118 -2.71 -3.75 -10.62
N SER A 119 -2.67 -4.08 -11.91
CA SER A 119 -3.66 -3.57 -12.85
C SER A 119 -5.03 -4.18 -12.55
N LEU A 120 -6.06 -3.33 -12.42
CA LEU A 120 -7.42 -3.73 -12.04
C LEU A 120 -8.04 -4.85 -12.92
N HIS A 121 -7.58 -5.00 -14.15
CA HIS A 121 -8.01 -6.05 -15.08
C HIS A 121 -7.47 -7.46 -14.76
N LYS A 122 -6.51 -7.58 -13.82
CA LYS A 122 -5.91 -8.87 -13.42
C LYS A 122 -6.41 -9.39 -12.08
N LEU A 123 -7.35 -8.70 -11.43
CA LEU A 123 -7.95 -9.18 -10.19
C LEU A 123 -8.93 -10.33 -10.51
N PRO A 124 -8.74 -11.53 -9.91
CA PRO A 124 -9.71 -12.60 -10.05
C PRO A 124 -11.01 -12.18 -9.37
N GLY A 125 -12.10 -12.13 -10.14
CA GLY A 125 -13.46 -11.86 -9.62
C GLY A 125 -14.18 -10.65 -10.20
N ARG A 126 -13.53 -9.80 -11.01
CA ARG A 126 -14.25 -8.74 -11.74
C ARG A 126 -14.69 -9.29 -13.09
N SER A 127 -15.84 -9.97 -13.13
CA SER A 127 -16.51 -10.24 -14.40
C SER A 127 -16.81 -8.91 -15.08
N GLU A 128 -16.04 -8.56 -16.11
CA GLU A 128 -16.45 -7.58 -17.11
C GLU A 128 -17.64 -8.19 -17.87
N GLY A 129 -18.83 -8.04 -17.30
CA GLY A 129 -20.01 -8.76 -17.78
C GLY A 129 -21.27 -8.48 -16.99
N SER A 130 -21.54 -7.22 -16.65
CA SER A 130 -22.92 -6.78 -16.46
C SER A 130 -23.01 -5.30 -16.82
N SER A 131 -22.85 -5.03 -18.12
CA SER A 131 -23.57 -3.92 -18.72
C SER A 131 -25.04 -4.31 -18.63
N ALA A 132 -25.75 -3.73 -17.66
CA ALA A 132 -27.20 -3.74 -17.66
C ALA A 132 -27.66 -2.95 -18.89
N LYS A 133 -27.63 -3.61 -20.07
CA LYS A 133 -28.54 -3.27 -21.15
C LYS A 133 -29.92 -3.40 -20.55
N GLY A 134 -30.66 -2.29 -20.56
CA GLY A 134 -32.04 -2.25 -20.12
C GLY A 134 -32.79 -3.43 -20.72
N SER A 135 -33.19 -4.36 -19.85
CA SER A 135 -34.30 -5.24 -20.18
C SER A 135 -35.53 -4.36 -20.08
N GLU A 136 -35.80 -3.70 -21.20
CA GLU A 136 -37.10 -3.12 -21.52
C GLU A 136 -38.10 -4.27 -21.54
N ILE A 137 -38.59 -4.61 -20.34
CA ILE A 137 -39.77 -5.44 -20.19
C ILE A 137 -40.92 -4.53 -20.62
N ALA A 138 -41.28 -4.63 -21.89
CA ALA A 138 -42.51 -4.10 -22.43
C ALA A 138 -43.69 -4.69 -21.65
N ALA A 139 -44.24 -3.90 -20.71
CA ALA A 139 -45.51 -4.18 -20.07
C ALA A 139 -46.64 -3.60 -20.94
N PRO A 140 -47.61 -4.40 -21.42
CA PRO A 140 -48.80 -3.85 -22.02
C PRO A 140 -49.76 -3.41 -20.89
N GLY A 141 -49.87 -2.09 -20.75
CA GLY A 141 -51.11 -1.43 -20.32
C GLY A 141 -51.62 -1.69 -18.91
N VAL A 142 -51.19 -0.87 -17.95
CA VAL A 142 -52.06 -0.45 -16.83
C VAL A 142 -51.91 1.06 -16.64
N ARG A 143 -53.05 1.74 -16.73
CA ARG A 143 -53.22 3.20 -16.70
C ARG A 143 -52.88 3.80 -15.32
N PRO A 144 -52.51 5.09 -15.25
CA PRO A 144 -52.13 5.75 -14.00
C PRO A 144 -53.38 6.26 -13.24
N ALA A 145 -53.39 6.10 -11.91
CA ALA A 145 -54.34 6.80 -11.06
C ALA A 145 -53.74 7.17 -9.69
N LYS A 146 -53.69 8.50 -9.47
CA LYS A 146 -53.79 9.26 -8.22
C LYS A 146 -52.65 9.20 -7.17
N THR A 147 -51.86 10.26 -7.22
CA THR A 147 -51.45 11.12 -6.09
C THR A 147 -52.25 10.91 -4.80
N ILE A 148 -51.55 10.57 -3.73
CA ILE A 148 -52.01 10.80 -2.35
C ILE A 148 -50.95 11.65 -1.64
N ASP A 149 -51.50 12.66 -0.97
CA ASP A 149 -50.92 13.89 -0.48
C ASP A 149 -49.96 13.70 0.71
N ARG A 150 -48.93 14.55 0.74
CA ARG A 150 -48.02 14.75 1.87
C ARG A 150 -48.60 15.90 2.71
N ASP A 151 -49.54 15.63 3.61
CA ASP A 151 -49.77 16.46 4.80
C ASP A 151 -50.94 15.91 5.65
N ALA A 152 -50.62 14.98 6.54
CA ALA A 152 -51.40 14.63 7.73
C ALA A 152 -50.46 13.81 8.62
N LEU A 153 -50.26 14.07 9.90
CA LEU A 153 -50.84 15.01 10.82
C LEU A 153 -49.88 14.93 12.02
N LEU A 154 -49.42 16.08 12.49
CA LEU A 154 -48.76 16.23 13.77
C LEU A 154 -49.72 15.77 14.88
N ASP A 155 -49.29 14.87 15.77
CA ASP A 155 -49.75 14.92 17.16
C ASP A 155 -48.64 14.47 18.13
N PRO A 156 -48.23 15.33 19.09
CA PRO A 156 -47.21 15.07 20.08
C PRO A 156 -47.84 14.61 21.40
N GLY A 157 -47.52 13.41 21.86
CA GLY A 157 -48.00 13.01 23.19
C GLY A 157 -47.79 11.54 23.57
N ARG A 158 -46.55 11.15 23.88
CA ARG A 158 -46.33 10.10 24.89
C ARG A 158 -44.92 10.15 25.48
N GLU A 159 -44.74 10.97 26.51
CA GLU A 159 -43.70 10.76 27.50
C GLU A 159 -44.07 9.56 28.41
N ARG A 160 -43.11 8.69 28.75
CA ARG A 160 -42.44 8.63 30.08
C ARG A 160 -41.80 7.26 30.36
N HIS A 161 -40.50 7.33 30.68
CA HIS A 161 -39.72 6.58 31.69
C HIS A 161 -39.53 5.06 31.47
N SER A 162 -38.36 4.43 31.68
CA SER A 162 -37.22 4.70 32.58
C SER A 162 -35.92 4.21 31.92
N VAL A 163 -34.80 4.94 31.96
CA VAL A 163 -33.74 4.92 33.00
C VAL A 163 -33.24 3.51 33.37
N LEU A 164 -32.05 3.14 32.89
CA LEU A 164 -30.96 2.74 33.78
C LEU A 164 -29.59 2.94 33.10
N ARG A 165 -28.76 3.70 33.82
CA ARG A 165 -27.39 4.08 33.55
C ARG A 165 -26.60 3.48 34.71
N ASP A 166 -25.73 2.53 34.43
CA ASP A 166 -24.62 2.13 35.31
C ASP A 166 -23.48 1.71 34.34
N GLY A 167 -22.27 2.27 34.34
CA GLY A 167 -21.61 3.04 35.39
C GLY A 167 -20.65 2.15 36.19
N HIS A 168 -19.61 1.59 35.56
CA HIS A 168 -18.43 1.19 36.32
C HIS A 168 -17.14 1.25 35.48
N SER A 169 -16.37 2.32 35.72
CA SER A 169 -15.01 2.52 35.24
C SER A 169 -14.07 2.37 36.44
N ASP A 170 -13.65 1.14 36.73
CA ASP A 170 -12.70 0.84 37.81
C ASP A 170 -11.29 0.67 37.24
N PHE A 171 -10.64 1.79 36.91
CA PHE A 171 -9.21 1.80 36.59
C PHE A 171 -8.52 2.86 37.47
N SER A 172 -8.04 2.42 38.63
CA SER A 172 -7.14 3.21 39.47
C SER A 172 -5.69 2.96 39.03
N PRO A 173 -4.91 4.00 38.65
CA PRO A 173 -3.47 3.86 38.45
C PRO A 173 -2.74 3.81 39.80
N THR A 174 -2.08 2.70 40.11
CA THR A 174 -1.16 2.58 41.24
C THR A 174 0.10 3.42 40.92
N GLN A 175 0.36 4.45 41.72
CA GLN A 175 1.63 5.20 41.67
C GLN A 175 2.76 4.35 42.27
N PRO A 176 4.00 4.41 41.72
CA PRO A 176 5.16 3.78 42.34
C PRO A 176 5.63 4.63 43.55
N LEU A 177 5.87 3.96 44.67
CA LEU A 177 6.62 4.51 45.80
C LEU A 177 8.11 4.61 45.44
N LEU A 178 8.69 5.74 45.85
CA LEU A 178 10.13 6.05 45.85
C LEU A 178 10.98 4.99 46.56
#